data_AF-A0A1B7SM81-F1
#
_entry.id   AF-A0A1B7SM81-F1
#
_cell.length_a   1.000
_cell.length_b   1.000
_cell.length_c   1.000
_cell.angle_alpha   90.00
_cell.angle_beta   90.00
_cell.angle_gamma   90.00
#
_symmetry.space_group_name_H-M   'P 1'
#
loop_
_entity.id
_entity.type
_entity.pdbx_description
1 polymer ?
#
loop_
_entity_poly.entity_id
_entity_poly.type
_entity_poly.pdbx_seq_one_letter_code
_entity_poly.pdbx_strand_id
1 'polypeptide(L)'
;MSIATKSDGETVGNLSLIAAHSHITGLGLDDHLQPRENSQGMVGQLKARKAAGVILKMIQQGKIAGRAILIAGPPSTGKTAIAMGISQSLGSDVPFTAIAGSEVFSKELSKTEALNQAFRKSIGIQIKEETEVIEGEVVEIQIDRSLTGGHKQGKLTIRTTDMETIYELGNKMIDELTKEKVIAGDVISIDKANGKIAKLGRSYTRARDYDAMGPDTKFVACPEGELQTRKEVVHTVSLHEIDVINSRQQGFLALFSGDTGEIRSEVRDQINMKVAEWKEEGKADIIPGVLFIDEVHMLDIECFSYINRALEDDFSPIVIMATNRGISKTRGTNYKSPHGLPLDLLDRSIIIRTEGYKEDEIKSILSIRAQEEEVELNADALSLLTKIGMETSLRYAANLIAVSHQIAKKRRTDTVALDDVKRAYTLFIDSVRSVQFVEENSSQYVDDEGRVQLSKNEDAMDVGA
;
A
#
# COMPACT_ATOMS: atom_id res chain seq x y z
N MET A 1 -15.71 0.71 18.41
CA MET A 1 -15.62 -0.72 18.04
C MET A 1 -14.27 -0.93 17.37
N SER A 2 -13.30 -1.45 18.11
CA SER A 2 -12.03 -1.91 17.54
C SER A 2 -12.19 -3.33 17.02
N ILE A 3 -11.52 -3.65 15.92
CA ILE A 3 -10.57 -4.77 15.78
C ILE A 3 -10.26 -4.93 14.27
N ALA A 4 -9.01 -4.69 13.89
CA ALA A 4 -8.37 -5.44 12.81
C ALA A 4 -7.59 -6.56 13.51
N THR A 5 -8.21 -7.73 13.64
CA THR A 5 -7.54 -8.97 14.02
C THR A 5 -7.00 -9.56 12.74
N LYS A 6 -5.69 -9.81 12.69
CA LYS A 6 -5.14 -10.80 11.75
C LYS A 6 -5.96 -12.09 11.93
N SER A 7 -6.58 -12.53 10.85
CA SER A 7 -7.24 -13.83 10.80
C SER A 7 -6.23 -14.81 10.22
N ASP A 8 -5.70 -15.68 11.09
CA ASP A 8 -5.05 -16.91 10.64
C ASP A 8 -6.14 -17.90 10.24
N GLY A 9 -6.10 -18.34 8.99
CA GLY A 9 -7.06 -19.28 8.41
C GLY A 9 -7.25 -19.06 6.90
N GLU A 10 -6.25 -19.48 6.12
CA GLU A 10 -6.30 -19.88 4.71
C GLU A 10 -7.48 -19.39 3.87
N THR A 11 -7.40 -18.14 3.42
CA THR A 11 -7.16 -17.83 2.00
C THR A 11 -6.32 -16.57 2.03
N VAL A 12 -5.05 -16.65 1.62
CA VAL A 12 -4.22 -15.45 1.38
C VAL A 12 -4.73 -14.80 0.09
N GLY A 13 -5.95 -14.29 0.15
CA GLY A 13 -6.40 -13.20 -0.69
C GLY A 13 -6.09 -11.94 0.09
N ASN A 14 -4.80 -11.54 0.14
CA ASN A 14 -4.58 -10.10 0.06
C ASN A 14 -5.46 -9.66 -1.11
N LEU A 15 -6.31 -8.65 -0.92
CA LEU A 15 -7.02 -8.01 -2.03
C LEU A 15 -6.01 -7.26 -2.91
N SER A 16 -4.91 -7.92 -3.31
CA SER A 16 -3.96 -7.49 -4.30
C SER A 16 -4.64 -7.75 -5.63
N LEU A 17 -5.51 -6.83 -6.03
CA LEU A 17 -5.71 -6.58 -7.45
C LEU A 17 -4.32 -6.52 -8.08
N ILE A 18 -4.09 -7.28 -9.15
CA ILE A 18 -2.79 -7.34 -9.82
C ILE A 18 -2.41 -5.92 -10.24
N ALA A 19 -1.54 -5.31 -9.45
CA ALA A 19 -1.14 -3.93 -9.60
C ALA A 19 0.11 -3.88 -10.47
N ALA A 20 0.43 -2.68 -10.96
CA ALA A 20 1.61 -2.50 -11.80
C ALA A 20 2.94 -2.87 -11.11
N HIS A 21 2.96 -3.14 -9.81
CA HIS A 21 4.18 -3.46 -9.09
C HIS A 21 4.05 -4.68 -8.15
N SER A 22 2.91 -5.40 -8.12
CA SER A 22 2.66 -6.50 -7.16
C SER A 22 3.73 -7.60 -7.18
N HIS A 23 4.25 -7.92 -8.37
CA HIS A 23 5.35 -8.87 -8.58
C HIS A 23 6.68 -8.53 -7.87
N ILE A 24 6.88 -7.30 -7.39
CA ILE A 24 8.14 -6.87 -6.78
C ILE A 24 8.11 -7.17 -5.28
N THR A 25 8.95 -8.09 -4.84
CA THR A 25 9.04 -8.53 -3.44
C THR A 25 10.33 -8.10 -2.75
N GLY A 26 11.20 -7.35 -3.43
CA GLY A 26 12.45 -6.81 -2.88
C GLY A 26 13.39 -6.28 -3.96
N LEU A 27 14.59 -5.86 -3.57
CA LEU A 27 15.60 -5.35 -4.51
C LEU A 27 16.38 -6.44 -5.26
N GLY A 28 16.28 -7.71 -4.87
CA GLY A 28 16.96 -8.85 -5.50
C GLY A 28 18.49 -8.78 -5.38
N LEU A 29 18.98 -8.38 -4.22
CA LEU A 29 20.41 -8.26 -3.90
C LEU A 29 20.89 -9.52 -3.16
N ASP A 30 22.17 -9.85 -3.31
CA ASP A 30 22.85 -10.81 -2.45
C ASP A 30 23.38 -10.16 -1.15
N ASP A 31 23.99 -10.96 -0.28
CA ASP A 31 24.55 -10.52 1.01
C ASP A 31 25.69 -9.50 0.86
N HIS A 32 26.30 -9.41 -0.33
CA HIS A 32 27.36 -8.46 -0.67
C HIS A 32 26.83 -7.22 -1.41
N LEU A 33 25.52 -7.00 -1.43
CA LEU A 33 24.83 -5.91 -2.15
C LEU A 33 25.04 -5.94 -3.66
N GLN A 34 25.33 -7.11 -4.24
CA GLN A 34 25.36 -7.28 -5.68
C GLN A 34 23.96 -7.69 -6.18
N PRO A 35 23.39 -6.95 -7.14
CA PRO A 35 22.11 -7.31 -7.73
C PRO A 35 22.27 -8.51 -8.65
N ARG A 36 21.37 -9.48 -8.50
CA ARG A 36 21.20 -10.57 -9.47
C ARG A 36 20.41 -10.09 -10.67
N GLU A 37 20.70 -10.62 -11.86
CA GLU A 37 20.06 -10.23 -13.12
C GLU A 37 18.52 -10.33 -13.06
N ASN A 38 18.00 -11.40 -12.46
CA ASN A 38 16.58 -11.60 -12.19
C ASN A 38 16.40 -12.18 -10.79
N SER A 39 15.79 -11.42 -9.87
CA SER A 39 15.52 -11.87 -8.51
C SER A 39 14.47 -10.98 -7.84
N GLN A 40 13.58 -11.57 -7.04
CA GLN A 40 12.53 -10.87 -6.27
C GLN A 40 11.63 -9.95 -7.14
N GLY A 41 11.34 -10.38 -8.38
CA GLY A 41 10.54 -9.63 -9.35
C GLY A 41 11.28 -8.48 -10.03
N MET A 42 12.53 -8.17 -9.64
CA MET A 42 13.35 -7.15 -10.27
C MET A 42 14.25 -7.76 -11.35
N VAL A 43 14.26 -7.13 -12.52
CA VAL A 43 15.09 -7.52 -13.68
C VAL A 43 15.97 -6.35 -14.11
N GLY A 44 17.26 -6.62 -14.36
CA GLY A 44 18.20 -5.61 -14.87
C GLY A 44 18.42 -4.47 -13.88
N GLN A 45 18.63 -3.24 -14.39
CA GLN A 45 18.91 -2.01 -13.60
C GLN A 45 19.98 -2.19 -12.52
N LEU A 46 21.03 -2.95 -12.81
CA LEU A 46 22.03 -3.38 -11.83
C LEU A 46 22.66 -2.20 -11.06
N LYS A 47 23.08 -1.15 -11.77
CA LYS A 47 23.68 0.03 -11.11
C LYS A 47 22.71 0.71 -10.14
N ALA A 48 21.46 0.89 -10.56
CA ALA A 48 20.44 1.57 -9.77
C ALA A 48 20.02 0.73 -8.55
N ARG A 49 19.86 -0.59 -8.73
CA ARG A 49 19.54 -1.53 -7.63
C ARG A 49 20.69 -1.65 -6.64
N LYS A 50 21.93 -1.67 -7.11
CA LYS A 50 23.12 -1.64 -6.23
C LYS A 50 23.16 -0.34 -5.40
N ALA A 51 22.93 0.81 -6.02
CA ALA A 51 22.85 2.09 -5.32
C ALA A 51 21.69 2.10 -4.29
N ALA A 52 20.51 1.60 -4.66
CA ALA A 52 19.38 1.42 -3.77
C ALA A 52 19.69 0.48 -2.60
N GLY A 53 20.48 -0.58 -2.82
CA GLY A 53 20.95 -1.50 -1.79
C GLY A 53 21.88 -0.86 -0.77
N VAL A 54 22.79 0.00 -1.22
CA VAL A 54 23.65 0.79 -0.33
C VAL A 54 22.80 1.71 0.55
N ILE A 55 21.82 2.39 -0.05
CA ILE A 55 20.88 3.25 0.67
C ILE A 55 20.06 2.43 1.67
N LEU A 56 19.53 1.28 1.27
CA LEU A 56 18.80 0.36 2.14
C LEU A 56 19.62 0.01 3.40
N LYS A 57 20.91 -0.29 3.24
CA LYS A 57 21.80 -0.55 4.38
C LYS A 57 22.07 0.70 5.23
N MET A 58 22.17 1.88 4.62
CA MET A 58 22.31 3.13 5.38
C MET A 58 21.05 3.42 6.22
N ILE A 59 19.87 3.12 5.68
CA ILE A 59 18.58 3.21 6.37
C ILE A 59 18.56 2.24 7.55
N GLN A 60 18.87 0.96 7.31
CA GLN A 60 18.89 -0.07 8.37
C GLN A 60 19.90 0.23 9.48
N GLN A 61 20.98 0.97 9.17
CA GLN A 61 21.97 1.40 10.15
C GLN A 61 21.63 2.73 10.85
N GLY A 62 20.53 3.40 10.47
CA GLY A 62 20.14 4.71 11.04
C GLY A 62 21.12 5.84 10.74
N LYS A 63 21.96 5.71 9.70
CA LYS A 63 23.02 6.69 9.38
C LYS A 63 22.57 7.79 8.42
N ILE A 64 21.35 7.71 7.89
CA ILE A 64 20.80 8.66 6.92
C ILE A 64 19.64 9.41 7.57
N ALA A 65 19.95 10.57 8.15
CA ALA A 65 18.95 11.55 8.59
C ALA A 65 19.05 12.78 7.70
N GLY A 66 17.91 13.32 7.27
CA GLY A 66 17.81 14.56 6.51
C GLY A 66 18.41 14.56 5.10
N ARG A 67 18.49 13.40 4.44
CA ARG A 67 18.84 13.30 3.02
C ARG A 67 17.65 12.80 2.21
N ALA A 68 17.43 13.46 1.07
CA ALA A 68 16.48 12.98 0.08
C ALA A 68 17.20 12.14 -0.99
N ILE A 69 16.48 11.20 -1.59
CA ILE A 69 16.96 10.38 -2.69
C ILE A 69 16.16 10.76 -3.92
N LEU A 70 16.83 11.07 -5.03
CA LEU A 70 16.18 11.38 -6.29
C LEU A 70 16.45 10.26 -7.29
N ILE A 71 15.41 9.55 -7.74
CA ILE A 71 15.51 8.59 -8.83
C ILE A 71 15.13 9.30 -10.13
N ALA A 72 16.11 9.48 -11.01
CA ALA A 72 15.95 10.15 -12.28
C ALA A 72 16.12 9.19 -13.46
N GLY A 73 15.30 9.35 -14.50
CA GLY A 73 15.48 8.64 -15.76
C GLY A 73 14.22 8.62 -16.62
N PRO A 74 14.30 8.10 -17.84
CA PRO A 74 13.19 8.07 -18.79
C PRO A 74 11.91 7.43 -18.21
N PRO A 75 10.72 7.68 -18.81
CA PRO A 75 9.52 6.93 -18.48
C PRO A 75 9.75 5.42 -18.60
N SER A 76 9.06 4.63 -17.77
CA SER A 76 9.08 3.15 -17.83
C SER A 76 10.43 2.48 -17.55
N THR A 77 11.38 3.13 -16.87
CA THR A 77 12.68 2.56 -16.45
C THR A 77 12.69 1.98 -15.03
N GLY A 78 11.52 1.77 -14.42
CA GLY A 78 11.42 1.13 -13.10
C GLY A 78 11.73 2.03 -11.90
N LYS A 79 11.57 3.36 -11.99
CA LYS A 79 11.80 4.26 -10.83
C LYS A 79 10.91 3.93 -9.63
N THR A 80 9.60 3.84 -9.84
CA THR A 80 8.61 3.44 -8.83
C THR A 80 8.86 2.00 -8.36
N ALA A 81 9.26 1.11 -9.27
CA ALA A 81 9.63 -0.27 -8.96
C ALA A 81 10.82 -0.36 -7.98
N ILE A 82 11.87 0.45 -8.18
CA ILE A 82 13.02 0.50 -7.27
C ILE A 82 12.61 1.04 -5.89
N ALA A 83 11.81 2.11 -5.85
CA ALA A 83 11.31 2.65 -4.57
C ALA A 83 10.49 1.62 -3.80
N MET A 84 9.63 0.87 -4.49
CA MET A 84 8.85 -0.19 -3.88
C MET A 84 9.72 -1.37 -3.47
N GLY A 85 10.74 -1.72 -4.25
CA GLY A 85 11.74 -2.73 -3.88
C GLY A 85 12.49 -2.36 -2.60
N ILE A 86 12.85 -1.08 -2.41
CA ILE A 86 13.45 -0.58 -1.16
C ILE A 86 12.47 -0.81 0.00
N SER A 87 11.22 -0.38 -0.15
CA SER A 87 10.18 -0.54 0.87
C SER A 87 9.96 -2.00 1.29
N GLN A 88 9.76 -2.90 0.32
CA GLN A 88 9.58 -4.33 0.60
C GLN A 88 10.82 -4.95 1.27
N SER A 89 12.01 -4.44 0.97
CA SER A 89 13.25 -4.91 1.60
C SER A 89 13.50 -4.33 3.01
N LEU A 90 12.78 -3.28 3.41
CA LEU A 90 12.82 -2.73 4.77
C LEU A 90 11.97 -3.54 5.76
N GLY A 91 10.93 -4.21 5.26
CA GLY A 91 10.05 -5.08 6.04
C GLY A 91 8.60 -4.60 6.01
N SER A 92 7.66 -5.50 6.34
CA SER A 92 6.22 -5.22 6.35
C SER A 92 5.81 -4.16 7.37
N ASP A 93 6.61 -3.99 8.42
CA ASP A 93 6.27 -3.13 9.56
C ASP A 93 6.77 -1.68 9.35
N VAL A 94 7.50 -1.42 8.26
CA VAL A 94 8.00 -0.10 7.91
C VAL A 94 6.96 0.63 7.07
N PRO A 95 6.44 1.80 7.52
CA PRO A 95 5.44 2.54 6.77
C PRO A 95 5.98 2.99 5.41
N PHE A 96 5.19 2.79 4.37
CA PHE A 96 5.48 3.28 3.03
C PHE A 96 4.30 4.11 2.53
N THR A 97 4.53 5.40 2.35
CA THR A 97 3.54 6.32 1.79
C THR A 97 3.98 6.69 0.38
N ALA A 98 3.18 6.34 -0.61
CA ALA A 98 3.37 6.81 -1.98
C ALA A 98 2.35 7.91 -2.29
N ILE A 99 2.83 9.05 -2.77
CA ILE A 99 2.01 10.15 -3.28
C ILE A 99 2.49 10.57 -4.66
N ALA A 100 1.58 11.02 -5.51
CA ALA A 100 1.94 11.72 -6.73
C ALA A 100 2.10 13.23 -6.44
N GLY A 101 3.06 13.89 -7.08
CA GLY A 101 3.28 15.33 -6.91
C GLY A 101 2.03 16.18 -7.21
N SER A 102 1.11 15.69 -8.05
CA SER A 102 -0.18 16.34 -8.32
C SER A 102 -1.20 16.21 -7.18
N GLU A 103 -1.13 15.18 -6.34
CA GLU A 103 -2.10 14.93 -5.25
C GLU A 103 -2.00 15.96 -4.13
N VAL A 104 -0.87 16.65 -4.02
CA VAL A 104 -0.64 17.73 -3.05
C VAL A 104 -1.56 18.94 -3.31
N PHE A 105 -2.04 19.11 -4.54
CA PHE A 105 -2.89 20.24 -4.92
C PHE A 105 -4.37 19.90 -4.70
N SER A 106 -4.88 20.24 -3.52
CA SER A 106 -6.30 20.10 -3.16
C SER A 106 -6.98 21.48 -2.98
N LYS A 107 -8.31 21.50 -3.10
CA LYS A 107 -9.13 22.66 -2.68
C LYS A 107 -9.49 22.62 -1.20
N GLU A 108 -9.49 21.44 -0.60
CA GLU A 108 -9.91 21.22 0.79
C GLU A 108 -8.75 21.41 1.77
N LEU A 109 -7.53 21.06 1.35
CA LEU A 109 -6.32 21.15 2.13
C LEU A 109 -5.31 22.07 1.44
N SER A 110 -4.59 22.87 2.24
CA SER A 110 -3.41 23.56 1.74
C SER A 110 -2.32 22.57 1.31
N LYS A 111 -1.53 22.95 0.30
CA LYS A 111 -0.41 22.14 -0.23
C LYS A 111 0.58 21.73 0.87
N THR A 112 0.89 22.66 1.76
CA THR A 112 1.77 22.43 2.91
C THR A 112 1.19 21.41 3.88
N GLU A 113 -0.13 21.47 4.13
CA GLU A 113 -0.80 20.51 5.00
C GLU A 113 -0.84 19.11 4.38
N ALA A 114 -1.14 19.01 3.08
CA ALA A 114 -1.11 17.73 2.37
C ALA A 114 0.28 17.07 2.43
N LEU A 115 1.35 17.85 2.25
CA LEU A 115 2.72 17.35 2.44
C LEU A 115 2.98 16.95 3.89
N ASN A 116 2.60 17.78 4.87
CA ASN A 116 2.82 17.46 6.29
C ASN A 116 2.13 16.15 6.68
N GLN A 117 0.89 15.93 6.22
CA GLN A 117 0.20 14.67 6.42
C GLN A 117 0.95 13.49 5.78
N ALA A 118 1.49 13.64 4.57
CA ALA A 118 2.28 12.60 3.92
C ALA A 118 3.59 12.27 4.69
N PHE A 119 4.28 13.29 5.20
CA PHE A 119 5.46 13.11 6.06
C PHE A 119 5.08 12.33 7.33
N ARG A 120 3.97 12.70 7.99
CA ARG A 120 3.52 12.06 9.23
C ARG A 120 2.92 10.66 9.04
N LYS A 121 2.30 10.37 7.90
CA LYS A 121 1.89 9.00 7.53
C LYS A 121 3.08 8.07 7.34
N SER A 122 4.23 8.63 6.95
CA SER A 122 5.46 7.89 6.68
C SER A 122 6.30 7.62 7.94
N ILE A 123 5.81 7.95 9.13
CA ILE A 123 6.51 7.71 10.39
C ILE A 123 5.61 6.86 11.27
N GLY A 124 6.11 5.67 11.62
CA GLY A 124 5.42 4.71 12.45
C GLY A 124 5.90 4.81 13.89
N ILE A 125 4.98 4.61 14.82
CA ILE A 125 5.26 4.46 16.25
C ILE A 125 4.80 3.07 16.62
N GLN A 126 5.75 2.28 17.09
CA GLN A 126 5.54 0.92 17.54
C GLN A 126 5.39 0.93 19.07
N ILE A 127 4.17 0.67 19.52
CA ILE A 127 3.81 0.62 20.94
C ILE A 127 3.73 -0.85 21.32
N LYS A 128 4.48 -1.23 22.35
CA LYS A 128 4.45 -2.57 22.94
C LYS A 128 3.55 -2.52 24.15
N GLU A 129 2.45 -3.28 24.10
CA GLU A 129 1.51 -3.38 25.20
C GLU A 129 1.45 -4.82 25.69
N GLU A 130 1.69 -5.04 26.98
CA GLU A 130 1.48 -6.33 27.61
C GLU A 130 0.02 -6.44 28.07
N THR A 131 -0.70 -7.40 27.50
CA THR A 131 -2.08 -7.70 27.91
C THR A 131 -2.18 -9.10 28.51
N GLU A 132 -2.92 -9.21 29.61
CA GLU A 132 -3.27 -10.50 30.19
C GLU A 132 -4.53 -11.02 29.51
N VAL A 133 -4.40 -12.15 28.82
CA VAL A 133 -5.48 -12.77 28.05
C VAL A 133 -5.80 -14.14 28.63
N ILE A 134 -7.09 -14.43 28.80
CA ILE A 134 -7.58 -15.74 29.24
C ILE A 134 -8.17 -16.44 28.02
N GLU A 135 -7.60 -17.58 27.64
CA GLU A 135 -8.04 -18.36 26.47
C GLU A 135 -8.39 -19.79 26.86
N GLY A 136 -9.59 -20.23 26.46
CA GLY A 136 -10.00 -21.60 26.72
C GLY A 136 -11.39 -21.94 26.19
N GLU A 137 -11.73 -23.21 26.29
CA GLU A 137 -13.05 -23.74 25.97
C GLU A 137 -14.02 -23.52 27.13
N VAL A 138 -15.19 -22.95 26.83
CA VAL A 138 -16.26 -22.76 27.80
C VAL A 138 -16.95 -24.09 28.08
N VAL A 139 -16.86 -24.57 29.32
CA VAL A 139 -17.51 -25.80 29.75
C VAL A 139 -18.98 -25.54 30.08
N GLU A 140 -19.22 -24.49 30.87
CA GLU A 140 -20.53 -24.11 31.40
C GLU A 140 -20.60 -22.61 31.73
N ILE A 141 -21.78 -22.01 31.55
CA ILE A 141 -22.09 -20.63 31.93
C ILE A 141 -23.35 -20.66 32.81
N GLN A 142 -23.23 -20.17 34.05
CA GLN A 142 -24.34 -20.01 34.98
C GLN A 142 -24.56 -18.51 35.19
N ILE A 143 -25.79 -18.02 34.98
CA ILE A 143 -26.14 -16.62 35.18
C ILE A 143 -27.34 -16.54 36.12
N ASP A 144 -27.12 -16.02 37.32
CA ASP A 144 -28.16 -15.79 38.30
C ASP A 144 -28.81 -14.44 38.05
N ARG A 145 -30.06 -14.46 37.58
CA ARG A 145 -30.85 -13.26 37.32
C ARG A 145 -31.94 -13.13 38.37
N SER A 146 -31.86 -12.08 39.19
CA SER A 146 -32.94 -11.74 40.11
C SER A 146 -34.19 -11.29 39.34
N LEU A 147 -35.34 -11.84 39.70
CA LEU A 147 -36.64 -11.61 39.05
C LEU A 147 -37.10 -10.14 39.08
N THR A 148 -36.49 -9.31 39.94
CA THR A 148 -36.85 -7.90 40.15
C THR A 148 -35.91 -6.89 39.48
N GLY A 149 -35.03 -7.34 38.57
CA GLY A 149 -34.19 -6.44 37.75
C GLY A 149 -32.89 -5.96 38.42
N GLY A 150 -32.42 -6.67 39.45
CA GLY A 150 -31.17 -6.35 40.14
C GLY A 150 -29.89 -6.79 39.42
N HIS A 151 -28.74 -6.48 40.04
CA HIS A 151 -27.39 -6.87 39.61
C HIS A 151 -27.34 -8.35 39.19
N LYS A 152 -26.85 -8.62 37.97
CA LYS A 152 -26.57 -9.97 37.49
C LYS A 152 -25.24 -10.43 38.08
N GLN A 153 -25.21 -11.64 38.60
CA GLN A 153 -23.99 -12.38 38.95
C GLN A 153 -23.99 -13.68 38.17
N GLY A 154 -22.82 -14.22 37.88
CA GLY A 154 -22.70 -15.46 37.15
C GLY A 154 -21.40 -16.18 37.44
N LYS A 155 -21.30 -17.42 36.98
CA LYS A 155 -20.09 -18.23 37.03
C LYS A 155 -19.80 -18.75 35.62
N LEU A 156 -18.53 -18.70 35.24
CA LEU A 156 -18.03 -19.17 33.96
C LEU A 156 -16.96 -20.20 34.22
N THR A 157 -17.18 -21.41 33.74
CA THR A 157 -16.19 -22.48 33.81
C THR A 157 -15.48 -22.58 32.47
N ILE A 158 -14.16 -22.33 32.45
CA ILE A 158 -13.32 -22.39 31.26
C ILE A 158 -12.24 -23.47 31.48
N ARG A 159 -11.93 -24.22 30.43
CA ARG A 159 -10.85 -25.22 30.43
C ARG A 159 -9.89 -25.07 29.26
N THR A 160 -8.65 -25.45 29.48
CA THR A 160 -7.66 -25.85 28.46
C THR A 160 -7.50 -27.36 28.50
N THR A 161 -6.56 -27.91 27.71
CA THR A 161 -6.18 -29.33 27.84
C THR A 161 -5.59 -29.67 29.20
N ASP A 162 -4.97 -28.69 29.87
CA ASP A 162 -4.12 -28.92 31.04
C ASP A 162 -4.79 -28.51 32.36
N MET A 163 -5.76 -27.59 32.31
CA MET A 163 -6.43 -27.08 33.51
C MET A 163 -7.87 -26.63 33.25
N GLU A 164 -8.66 -26.63 34.32
CA GLU A 164 -10.05 -26.15 34.34
C GLU A 164 -10.23 -25.22 35.55
N THR A 165 -10.81 -24.03 35.32
CA THR A 165 -11.04 -23.04 36.38
C THR A 165 -12.42 -22.40 36.26
N ILE A 166 -12.93 -21.95 37.41
CA ILE A 166 -14.23 -21.29 37.54
C ILE A 166 -13.99 -19.82 37.87
N TYR A 167 -14.52 -18.94 37.03
CA TYR A 167 -14.47 -17.49 37.21
C TYR A 167 -15.85 -16.96 37.62
N GLU A 168 -15.89 -16.10 38.63
CA GLU A 168 -17.09 -15.34 38.97
C GLU A 168 -17.22 -14.12 38.06
N LEU A 169 -18.39 -13.95 37.45
CA LEU A 169 -18.69 -12.91 36.48
C LEU A 169 -19.47 -11.77 37.11
N GLY A 170 -18.98 -10.55 36.86
CA GLY A 170 -19.74 -9.32 37.12
C GLY A 170 -20.71 -8.98 35.99
N ASN A 171 -21.58 -8.00 36.23
CA ASN A 171 -22.64 -7.58 35.30
C ASN A 171 -22.11 -7.21 33.89
N LYS A 172 -20.97 -6.49 33.80
CA LYS A 172 -20.37 -6.11 32.51
C LYS A 172 -19.93 -7.30 31.66
N MET A 173 -19.31 -8.31 32.28
CA MET A 173 -18.86 -9.52 31.59
C MET A 173 -20.05 -10.36 31.10
N ILE A 174 -21.12 -10.42 31.90
CA ILE A 174 -22.36 -11.11 31.52
C ILE A 174 -23.00 -10.45 30.29
N ASP A 175 -23.02 -9.12 30.25
CA ASP A 175 -23.55 -8.37 29.10
C ASP A 175 -22.71 -8.61 27.84
N GLU A 176 -21.38 -8.65 27.94
CA GLU A 176 -20.50 -8.90 26.80
C GLU A 176 -20.60 -10.36 26.30
N LEU A 177 -20.67 -11.35 27.21
CA LEU A 177 -20.93 -12.76 26.85
C LEU A 177 -22.27 -12.92 26.12
N THR A 178 -23.30 -12.20 26.59
CA THR A 178 -24.64 -12.23 25.97
C THR A 178 -24.62 -11.58 24.58
N LYS A 179 -23.87 -10.49 24.43
CA LYS A 179 -23.71 -9.76 23.16
C LYS A 179 -22.97 -10.59 22.11
N GLU A 180 -21.90 -11.27 22.51
CA GLU A 180 -21.13 -12.20 21.65
C GLU A 180 -21.82 -13.58 21.48
N LYS A 181 -22.96 -13.80 22.16
CA LYS A 181 -23.75 -15.05 22.12
C LYS A 181 -22.89 -16.29 22.40
N VAL A 182 -22.06 -16.19 23.43
CA VAL A 182 -21.19 -17.29 23.86
C VAL A 182 -22.02 -18.40 24.48
N ILE A 183 -21.76 -19.64 24.04
CA ILE A 183 -22.41 -20.85 24.53
C ILE A 183 -21.37 -21.87 24.99
N ALA A 184 -21.84 -22.86 25.75
CA ALA A 184 -20.99 -23.97 26.17
C ALA A 184 -20.44 -24.75 24.95
N GLY A 185 -19.13 -24.99 24.94
CA GLY A 185 -18.37 -25.57 23.83
C GLY A 185 -17.75 -24.55 22.88
N ASP A 186 -17.93 -23.25 23.09
CA ASP A 186 -17.18 -22.22 22.37
C ASP A 186 -15.77 -22.07 22.94
N VAL A 187 -14.80 -21.78 22.08
CA VAL A 187 -13.46 -21.34 22.46
C VAL A 187 -13.44 -19.82 22.42
N ILE A 188 -13.14 -19.20 23.56
CA ILE A 188 -13.15 -17.74 23.73
C ILE A 188 -11.79 -17.23 24.20
N SER A 189 -11.53 -15.97 23.86
CA SER A 189 -10.40 -15.18 24.36
C SER A 189 -10.97 -13.97 25.11
N ILE A 190 -10.54 -13.78 26.35
CA ILE A 190 -10.96 -12.68 27.22
C ILE A 190 -9.74 -11.84 27.54
N ASP A 191 -9.76 -10.58 27.13
CA ASP A 191 -8.78 -9.59 27.55
C ASP A 191 -9.20 -9.04 28.93
N LYS A 192 -8.35 -9.27 29.92
CA LYS A 192 -8.63 -8.94 31.33
C LYS A 192 -8.62 -7.44 31.61
N ALA A 193 -7.90 -6.65 30.81
CA ALA A 193 -7.77 -5.21 31.04
C ALA A 193 -9.01 -4.44 30.58
N ASN A 194 -9.53 -4.77 29.40
CA ASN A 194 -10.70 -4.09 28.82
C ASN A 194 -12.02 -4.89 28.94
N GLY A 195 -11.96 -6.16 29.34
CA GLY A 195 -13.13 -7.03 29.50
C GLY A 195 -13.76 -7.45 28.17
N LYS A 196 -13.04 -7.31 27.06
CA LYS A 196 -13.51 -7.68 25.73
C LYS A 196 -13.42 -9.18 25.55
N ILE A 197 -14.48 -9.76 25.02
CA ILE A 197 -14.59 -11.19 24.75
C ILE A 197 -14.61 -11.38 23.24
N ALA A 198 -13.75 -12.25 22.73
CA ALA A 198 -13.70 -12.65 21.34
C ALA A 198 -13.98 -14.15 21.22
N LYS A 199 -14.98 -14.52 20.42
CA LYS A 199 -15.28 -15.91 20.09
C LYS A 199 -14.36 -16.38 18.96
N LEU A 200 -13.37 -17.21 19.30
CA LEU A 200 -12.39 -17.74 18.35
C LEU A 200 -13.01 -18.83 17.46
N GLY A 201 -13.93 -19.61 18.02
CA GLY A 201 -14.65 -20.64 17.30
C GLY A 201 -15.31 -21.62 18.24
N ARG A 202 -15.59 -22.82 17.75
CA ARG A 202 -16.26 -23.89 18.50
C ARG A 202 -15.36 -25.11 18.62
N SER A 203 -15.35 -25.73 19.79
CA SER A 203 -14.58 -26.94 20.04
C SER A 203 -15.09 -28.12 19.20
N TYR A 204 -14.17 -28.90 18.63
CA TYR A 204 -14.48 -30.11 17.87
C TYR A 204 -15.27 -31.15 18.67
N THR A 205 -15.06 -31.22 20.00
CA THR A 205 -15.67 -32.25 20.85
C THR A 205 -17.18 -32.07 21.03
N ARG A 206 -17.70 -30.85 20.87
CA ARG A 206 -19.15 -30.53 20.99
C ARG A 206 -19.79 -30.13 19.66
N ALA A 207 -19.15 -30.48 18.54
CA ALA A 207 -19.63 -30.18 17.20
C ALA A 207 -20.92 -30.94 16.81
N ARG A 208 -21.27 -32.02 17.53
CA ARG A 208 -22.42 -32.88 17.22
C ARG A 208 -23.69 -32.56 18.00
N ASP A 209 -23.61 -31.75 19.04
CA ASP A 209 -24.73 -31.55 19.98
C ASP A 209 -25.77 -30.53 19.49
N TYR A 210 -25.56 -29.89 18.34
CA TYR A 210 -26.44 -28.85 17.81
C TYR A 210 -26.81 -29.10 16.35
N ASP A 211 -28.08 -29.41 16.14
CA ASP A 211 -28.67 -29.80 14.85
C ASP A 211 -28.91 -28.60 13.89
N ALA A 212 -28.77 -27.37 14.38
CA ALA A 212 -28.95 -26.13 13.62
C ALA A 212 -27.68 -25.27 13.69
N MET A 213 -26.61 -25.70 13.01
CA MET A 213 -25.40 -24.87 12.86
C MET A 213 -25.54 -23.94 11.66
N GLY A 214 -25.16 -22.67 11.86
CA GLY A 214 -24.99 -21.74 10.74
C GLY A 214 -23.82 -22.17 9.85
N PRO A 215 -23.87 -21.90 8.54
CA PRO A 215 -22.82 -22.28 7.59
C PRO A 215 -21.42 -21.69 7.92
N ASP A 216 -21.34 -20.67 8.79
CA ASP A 216 -20.10 -19.95 9.12
C ASP A 216 -19.45 -20.37 10.45
N THR A 217 -19.86 -21.49 11.06
CA THR A 217 -19.33 -21.90 12.38
C THR A 217 -17.91 -22.45 12.24
N LYS A 218 -16.90 -21.65 12.62
CA LYS A 218 -15.49 -22.07 12.61
C LYS A 218 -15.19 -23.01 13.78
N PHE A 219 -14.58 -24.16 13.49
CA PHE A 219 -14.14 -25.12 14.50
C PHE A 219 -12.66 -24.91 14.85
N VAL A 220 -12.37 -24.88 16.15
CA VAL A 220 -11.03 -24.61 16.70
C VAL A 220 -10.71 -25.68 17.74
N ALA A 221 -9.43 -26.06 17.84
CA ALA A 221 -8.98 -27.00 18.87
C ALA A 221 -9.09 -26.37 20.27
N CYS A 222 -9.21 -27.20 21.31
CA CYS A 222 -9.11 -26.72 22.68
C CYS A 222 -7.69 -26.16 22.90
N PRO A 223 -7.52 -24.93 23.43
CA PRO A 223 -6.20 -24.38 23.68
C PRO A 223 -5.39 -25.23 24.67
N GLU A 224 -4.09 -25.31 24.47
CA GLU A 224 -3.14 -26.03 25.33
C GLU A 224 -2.45 -25.07 26.31
N GLY A 225 -1.97 -25.58 27.45
CA GLY A 225 -1.23 -24.80 28.43
C GLY A 225 -2.09 -24.08 29.48
N GLU A 226 -1.53 -23.01 30.04
CA GLU A 226 -2.18 -22.21 31.07
C GLU A 226 -3.35 -21.38 30.52
N LEU A 227 -4.47 -21.33 31.26
CA LEU A 227 -5.65 -20.55 30.90
C LEU A 227 -5.35 -19.05 30.79
N GLN A 228 -4.47 -18.53 31.64
CA GLN A 228 -4.09 -17.12 31.66
C GLN A 228 -2.69 -16.97 31.11
N THR A 229 -2.57 -16.29 29.97
CA THR A 229 -1.28 -16.01 29.33
C THR A 229 -1.04 -14.51 29.25
N ARG A 230 0.23 -14.11 29.33
CA ARG A 230 0.66 -12.75 29.02
C ARG A 230 1.05 -12.70 27.56
N LYS A 231 0.36 -11.86 26.79
CA LYS A 231 0.66 -11.64 25.37
C LYS A 231 1.16 -10.20 25.20
N GLU A 232 2.37 -10.08 24.65
CA GLU A 232 2.86 -8.80 24.16
C GLU A 232 2.24 -8.55 22.80
N VAL A 233 1.41 -7.52 22.71
CA VAL A 233 0.80 -7.09 21.46
C VAL A 233 1.52 -5.84 21.01
N VAL A 234 2.06 -5.91 19.79
CA VAL A 234 2.79 -4.82 19.19
C VAL A 234 1.87 -4.10 18.20
N HIS A 235 1.59 -2.84 18.48
CA HIS A 235 0.76 -1.98 17.64
C HIS A 235 1.63 -0.97 16.92
N THR A 236 1.58 -0.96 15.59
CA THR A 236 2.22 0.08 14.78
C THR A 236 1.15 1.07 14.33
N VAL A 237 1.31 2.34 14.71
CA VAL A 237 0.40 3.45 14.37
C VAL A 237 1.21 4.58 13.77
N SER A 238 0.72 5.25 12.73
CA SER A 238 1.40 6.40 12.16
C SER A 238 1.23 7.66 13.02
N LEU A 239 2.19 8.60 12.95
CA LEU A 239 2.06 9.91 13.60
C LEU A 239 0.80 10.66 13.15
N HIS A 240 0.45 10.53 11.87
CA HIS A 240 -0.75 11.17 11.33
C HIS A 240 -2.04 10.61 11.94
N GLU A 241 -2.14 9.30 12.18
CA GLU A 241 -3.31 8.71 12.84
C GLU A 241 -3.49 9.25 14.26
N ILE A 242 -2.38 9.38 15.00
CA ILE A 242 -2.39 9.97 16.35
C ILE A 242 -2.82 11.44 16.28
N ASP A 243 -2.31 12.21 15.31
CA ASP A 243 -2.72 13.60 15.07
C ASP A 243 -4.24 13.72 14.86
N VAL A 244 -4.80 12.91 13.96
CA VAL A 244 -6.23 12.98 13.61
C VAL A 244 -7.09 12.58 14.81
N ILE A 245 -6.75 11.49 15.51
CA ILE A 245 -7.50 11.00 16.66
C ILE A 245 -7.56 12.04 17.78
N ASN A 246 -6.45 12.73 18.04
CA ASN A 246 -6.36 13.73 19.11
C ASN A 246 -6.88 15.13 18.69
N SER A 247 -7.09 15.37 17.39
CA SER A 247 -7.57 16.66 16.91
C SER A 247 -9.06 16.91 17.18
N ARG A 248 -9.90 15.86 17.24
CA ARG A 248 -11.37 15.97 17.31
C ARG A 248 -12.00 14.81 18.10
N GLN A 249 -13.15 15.05 18.75
CA GLN A 249 -13.86 14.04 19.58
C GLN A 249 -14.28 12.77 18.81
N GLN A 250 -14.42 12.82 17.49
CA GLN A 250 -14.67 11.65 16.61
C GLN A 250 -13.58 11.50 15.54
N GLY A 251 -12.34 11.86 15.87
CA GLY A 251 -11.20 11.81 14.92
C GLY A 251 -10.97 10.41 14.31
N PHE A 252 -11.27 9.34 15.05
CA PHE A 252 -11.17 7.98 14.52
C PHE A 252 -12.04 7.75 13.27
N LEU A 253 -13.25 8.33 13.20
CA LEU A 253 -14.12 8.16 12.02
C LEU A 253 -13.57 8.93 10.81
N ALA A 254 -12.91 10.07 11.05
CA ALA A 254 -12.30 10.89 10.00
C ALA A 254 -11.19 10.15 9.25
N LEU A 255 -10.48 9.22 9.91
CA LEU A 255 -9.49 8.35 9.26
C LEU A 255 -10.11 7.48 8.14
N PHE A 256 -11.38 7.09 8.30
CA PHE A 256 -12.08 6.27 7.32
C PHE A 256 -12.85 7.09 6.28
N SER A 257 -13.34 8.27 6.66
CA SER A 257 -14.06 9.14 5.72
C SER A 257 -13.14 9.97 4.83
N GLY A 258 -11.86 10.15 5.21
CA GLY A 258 -10.91 11.02 4.53
C GLY A 258 -11.09 12.51 4.86
N ASP A 259 -12.12 12.87 5.63
CA ASP A 259 -12.39 14.24 6.06
C ASP A 259 -11.59 14.59 7.33
N THR A 260 -10.27 14.55 7.21
CA THR A 260 -9.37 14.90 8.31
C THR A 260 -9.27 16.41 8.51
N GLY A 261 -9.47 17.19 7.44
CA GLY A 261 -9.27 18.64 7.42
C GLY A 261 -7.84 19.05 7.78
N GLU A 262 -7.64 20.33 8.06
CA GLU A 262 -6.35 20.84 8.53
C GLU A 262 -6.20 20.65 10.05
N ILE A 263 -5.05 20.13 10.46
CA ILE A 263 -4.73 19.87 11.87
C ILE A 263 -3.87 21.00 12.42
N ARG A 264 -4.28 21.57 13.56
CA ARG A 264 -3.56 22.67 14.23
C ARG A 264 -2.16 22.22 14.64
N SER A 265 -1.18 23.10 14.46
CA SER A 265 0.22 22.85 14.87
C SER A 265 0.36 22.57 16.36
N GLU A 266 -0.41 23.25 17.22
CA GLU A 266 -0.39 23.03 18.67
C GLU A 266 -0.64 21.56 19.07
N VAL A 267 -1.56 20.89 18.37
CA VAL A 267 -1.86 19.46 18.61
C VAL A 267 -0.66 18.60 18.20
N ARG A 268 -0.03 18.92 17.06
CA ARG A 268 1.15 18.23 16.56
C ARG A 268 2.36 18.38 17.48
N ASP A 269 2.56 19.57 18.01
CA ASP A 269 3.67 19.86 18.94
C ASP A 269 3.46 19.10 20.26
N GLN A 270 2.24 19.06 20.78
CA GLN A 270 1.90 18.25 21.95
C GLN A 270 2.12 16.76 21.72
N ILE A 271 1.77 16.24 20.53
CA ILE A 271 1.98 14.85 20.17
C ILE A 271 3.48 14.55 20.03
N ASN A 272 4.26 15.42 19.40
CA ASN A 272 5.71 15.27 19.29
C ASN A 272 6.37 15.17 20.66
N MET A 273 5.98 16.03 21.61
CA MET A 273 6.49 15.97 22.98
C MET A 273 6.15 14.63 23.67
N LYS A 274 4.89 14.17 23.55
CA LYS A 274 4.47 12.87 24.13
C LYS A 274 5.18 11.68 23.50
N VAL A 275 5.39 11.71 22.18
CA VAL A 275 6.10 10.64 21.46
C VAL A 275 7.58 10.63 21.84
N ALA A 276 8.19 11.80 22.05
CA ALA A 276 9.54 11.89 22.59
C ALA A 276 9.62 11.32 24.02
N GLU A 277 8.65 11.64 24.89
CA GLU A 277 8.54 11.08 26.24
C GLU A 277 8.39 9.55 26.20
N TRP A 278 7.50 9.01 25.37
CA TRP A 278 7.34 7.55 25.23
C TRP A 278 8.60 6.84 24.72
N LYS A 279 9.38 7.51 23.87
CA LYS A 279 10.68 7.02 23.40
C LYS A 279 11.71 7.03 24.52
N GLU A 280 11.77 8.09 25.33
CA GLU A 280 12.67 8.19 26.49
C GLU A 280 12.32 7.17 27.58
N GLU A 281 11.04 6.92 27.81
CA GLU A 281 10.54 5.90 28.75
C GLU A 281 10.68 4.46 28.22
N GLY A 282 11.01 4.27 26.94
CA GLY A 282 11.08 2.96 26.30
C GLY A 282 9.72 2.28 26.09
N LYS A 283 8.62 3.03 26.15
CA LYS A 283 7.26 2.53 25.90
C LYS A 283 6.93 2.43 24.40
N ALA A 284 7.62 3.22 23.57
CA ALA A 284 7.42 3.21 22.14
C ALA A 284 8.72 3.36 21.35
N ASP A 285 8.83 2.61 20.26
CA ASP A 285 9.90 2.70 19.29
C ASP A 285 9.44 3.47 18.06
N ILE A 286 10.27 4.35 17.53
CA ILE A 286 9.95 5.13 16.33
C ILE A 286 10.56 4.43 15.12
N ILE A 287 9.71 4.11 14.16
CA ILE A 287 10.06 3.47 12.91
C ILE A 287 10.05 4.55 11.81
N PRO A 288 11.22 5.01 11.34
CA PRO A 288 11.28 5.90 10.19
C PRO A 288 10.89 5.11 8.95
N GLY A 289 9.74 5.48 8.36
CA GLY A 289 9.28 4.90 7.11
C GLY A 289 9.85 5.60 5.89
N VAL A 290 9.22 5.35 4.75
CA VAL A 290 9.62 5.87 3.44
C VAL A 290 8.46 6.67 2.85
N LEU A 291 8.74 7.93 2.50
CA LEU A 291 7.86 8.78 1.71
C LEU A 291 8.33 8.76 0.26
N PHE A 292 7.54 8.16 -0.62
CA PHE A 292 7.76 8.18 -2.06
C PHE A 292 6.92 9.26 -2.74
N ILE A 293 7.56 10.18 -3.45
CA ILE A 293 6.90 11.24 -4.23
C ILE A 293 7.18 10.99 -5.72
N ASP A 294 6.18 10.48 -6.44
CA ASP A 294 6.26 10.36 -7.89
C ASP A 294 6.01 11.70 -8.58
N GLU A 295 6.54 11.85 -9.79
CA GLU A 295 6.41 13.07 -10.61
C GLU A 295 6.73 14.36 -9.84
N VAL A 296 7.81 14.35 -9.05
CA VAL A 296 8.16 15.44 -8.12
C VAL A 296 8.28 16.82 -8.81
N HIS A 297 8.60 16.85 -10.11
CA HIS A 297 8.65 18.05 -10.94
C HIS A 297 7.30 18.78 -11.11
N MET A 298 6.21 18.15 -10.68
CA MET A 298 4.87 18.75 -10.64
C MET A 298 4.63 19.63 -9.41
N LEU A 299 5.48 19.54 -8.39
CA LEU A 299 5.46 20.42 -7.22
C LEU A 299 5.95 21.84 -7.56
N ASP A 300 5.55 22.80 -6.73
CA ASP A 300 5.99 24.18 -6.83
C ASP A 300 7.07 24.54 -5.80
N ILE A 301 7.61 25.76 -5.93
CA ILE A 301 8.69 26.27 -5.07
C ILE A 301 8.33 26.31 -3.58
N GLU A 302 7.05 26.49 -3.23
CA GLU A 302 6.59 26.49 -1.84
C GLU A 302 6.66 25.08 -1.25
N CYS A 303 6.22 24.07 -2.01
CA CYS A 303 6.34 22.66 -1.63
C CYS A 303 7.81 22.26 -1.41
N PHE A 304 8.72 22.68 -2.29
CA PHE A 304 10.15 22.38 -2.14
C PHE A 304 10.77 23.06 -0.92
N SER A 305 10.37 24.30 -0.64
CA SER A 305 10.81 25.02 0.56
C SER A 305 10.35 24.31 1.84
N TYR A 306 9.12 23.78 1.84
CA TYR A 306 8.61 22.97 2.94
C TYR A 306 9.39 21.66 3.10
N ILE A 307 9.62 20.92 2.02
CA ILE A 307 10.39 19.66 2.03
C ILE A 307 11.80 19.90 2.57
N ASN A 308 12.48 20.97 2.15
CA ASN A 308 13.81 21.30 2.64
C ASN A 308 13.86 21.52 4.14
N ARG A 309 12.85 22.18 4.72
CA ARG A 309 12.73 22.35 6.17
C ARG A 309 12.38 21.03 6.86
N ALA A 310 11.41 20.28 6.34
CA ALA A 310 10.96 19.02 6.94
C ALA A 310 12.03 17.90 6.91
N LEU A 311 13.00 17.99 6.00
CA LEU A 311 14.18 17.11 6.01
C LEU A 311 15.14 17.42 7.16
N GLU A 312 15.11 18.62 7.75
CA GLU A 312 15.97 18.97 8.88
C GLU A 312 15.39 18.53 10.24
N ASP A 313 14.10 18.17 10.28
CA ASP A 313 13.42 17.76 11.50
C ASP A 313 13.92 16.37 11.98
N ASP A 314 13.97 16.16 13.30
CA ASP A 314 14.40 14.88 13.90
C ASP A 314 13.47 13.72 13.54
N PHE A 315 12.18 14.01 13.37
CA PHE A 315 11.15 13.06 12.92
C PHE A 315 10.94 13.19 11.40
N SER A 316 11.98 12.96 10.61
CA SER A 316 11.89 12.97 9.14
C SER A 316 11.98 11.55 8.57
N PRO A 317 11.03 11.13 7.72
CA PRO A 317 11.11 9.84 7.03
C PRO A 317 12.16 9.90 5.92
N ILE A 318 12.49 8.74 5.34
CA ILE A 318 13.32 8.72 4.15
C ILE A 318 12.48 9.18 2.95
N VAL A 319 12.86 10.31 2.36
CA VAL A 319 12.16 10.87 1.20
C VAL A 319 12.82 10.36 -0.09
N ILE A 320 12.07 9.58 -0.88
CA ILE A 320 12.45 9.13 -2.21
C ILE A 320 11.58 9.87 -3.23
N MET A 321 12.19 10.62 -4.12
CA MET A 321 11.51 11.38 -5.16
C MET A 321 11.80 10.74 -6.53
N ALA A 322 10.83 10.74 -7.43
CA ALA A 322 11.03 10.29 -8.81
C ALA A 322 10.72 11.40 -9.81
N THR A 323 11.57 11.50 -10.82
CA THR A 323 11.38 12.44 -11.94
C THR A 323 11.72 11.78 -13.27
N ASN A 324 10.91 12.09 -14.29
CA ASN A 324 11.14 11.73 -15.68
C ASN A 324 11.59 12.92 -16.54
N ARG A 325 11.74 14.11 -15.94
CA ARG A 325 12.14 15.33 -16.66
C ARG A 325 13.64 15.58 -16.55
N GLY A 326 14.23 16.01 -17.67
CA GLY A 326 15.64 16.42 -17.78
C GLY A 326 15.86 17.85 -17.30
N ILE A 327 15.59 18.85 -18.14
CA ILE A 327 15.57 20.27 -17.75
C ILE A 327 14.14 20.76 -17.87
N SER A 328 13.57 21.30 -16.80
CA SER A 328 12.19 21.78 -16.77
C SER A 328 12.10 23.11 -16.02
N LYS A 329 11.04 23.87 -16.27
CA LYS A 329 10.72 25.06 -15.49
C LYS A 329 10.29 24.63 -14.08
N THR A 330 10.87 25.22 -13.04
CA THR A 330 10.39 25.03 -11.66
C THR A 330 9.08 25.79 -11.49
N ARG A 331 8.00 25.09 -11.13
CA ARG A 331 6.67 25.71 -11.01
C ARG A 331 6.67 26.78 -9.93
N GLY A 332 5.99 27.89 -10.20
CA GLY A 332 6.02 29.09 -9.33
C GLY A 332 7.20 30.03 -9.58
N THR A 333 8.15 29.68 -10.45
CA THR A 333 9.31 30.52 -10.79
C THR A 333 9.37 30.80 -12.30
N ASN A 334 10.32 31.62 -12.76
CA ASN A 334 10.53 31.89 -14.20
C ASN A 334 11.79 31.23 -14.77
N TYR A 335 12.58 30.54 -13.96
CA TYR A 335 13.81 29.89 -14.41
C TYR A 335 13.61 28.40 -14.69
N LYS A 336 14.51 27.83 -15.50
CA LYS A 336 14.60 26.39 -15.74
C LYS A 336 15.70 25.81 -14.87
N SER A 337 15.49 24.61 -14.35
CA SER A 337 16.47 23.89 -13.54
C SER A 337 16.55 22.42 -13.94
N PRO A 338 17.65 21.73 -13.57
CA PRO A 338 17.72 20.28 -13.69
C PRO A 338 16.56 19.63 -12.93
N HIS A 339 15.93 18.66 -13.55
CA HIS A 339 14.79 17.89 -13.05
C HIS A 339 13.54 18.71 -12.68
N GLY A 340 13.52 20.03 -12.95
CA GLY A 340 12.48 20.94 -12.46
C GLY A 340 12.54 21.16 -10.95
N LEU A 341 13.69 20.88 -10.33
CA LEU A 341 13.91 21.01 -8.89
C LEU A 341 14.79 22.23 -8.58
N PRO A 342 14.56 22.92 -7.46
CA PRO A 342 15.48 23.93 -6.94
C PRO A 342 16.88 23.36 -6.65
N LEU A 343 17.93 24.17 -6.85
CA LEU A 343 19.32 23.73 -6.70
C LEU A 343 19.67 23.35 -5.25
N ASP A 344 19.10 24.03 -4.28
CA ASP A 344 19.23 23.75 -2.84
C ASP A 344 18.71 22.35 -2.46
N LEU A 345 17.57 21.92 -3.01
CA LEU A 345 17.07 20.56 -2.81
C LEU A 345 17.92 19.53 -3.56
N LEU A 346 18.40 19.88 -4.76
CA LEU A 346 19.28 18.99 -5.54
C LEU A 346 20.61 18.72 -4.83
N ASP A 347 21.22 19.75 -4.24
CA ASP A 347 22.48 19.63 -3.49
C ASP A 347 22.33 18.75 -2.23
N ARG A 348 21.13 18.72 -1.64
CA ARG A 348 20.78 17.84 -0.51
C ARG A 348 20.36 16.43 -0.94
N SER A 349 20.16 16.20 -2.24
CA SER A 349 19.65 14.95 -2.78
C SER A 349 20.74 14.04 -3.32
N ILE A 350 20.58 12.73 -3.12
CA ILE A 350 21.42 11.71 -3.77
C ILE A 350 20.70 11.24 -5.03
N ILE A 351 21.31 11.46 -6.20
CA ILE A 351 20.68 11.14 -7.48
C ILE A 351 21.06 9.72 -7.94
N ILE A 352 20.06 8.85 -8.07
CA ILE A 352 20.17 7.53 -8.71
C ILE A 352 19.62 7.65 -10.13
N ARG A 353 20.44 7.29 -11.13
CA ARG A 353 20.01 7.29 -12.53
C ARG A 353 19.58 5.90 -12.97
N THR A 354 18.47 5.84 -13.68
CA THR A 354 17.97 4.65 -14.37
C THR A 354 18.21 4.78 -15.87
N GLU A 355 18.52 3.66 -16.52
CA GLU A 355 18.83 3.59 -17.95
C GLU A 355 17.69 2.90 -18.71
N GLY A 356 17.67 2.98 -20.05
CA GLY A 356 16.71 2.21 -20.85
C GLY A 356 16.99 0.71 -20.75
N TYR A 357 15.93 -0.11 -20.77
CA TYR A 357 16.07 -1.57 -20.75
C TYR A 357 16.54 -2.12 -22.11
N LYS A 358 17.32 -3.20 -22.07
CA LYS A 358 17.69 -3.99 -23.24
C LYS A 358 16.56 -4.92 -23.67
N GLU A 359 16.61 -5.42 -24.90
CA GLU A 359 15.59 -6.33 -25.45
C GLU A 359 15.37 -7.58 -24.57
N ASP A 360 16.45 -8.22 -24.13
CA ASP A 360 16.38 -9.40 -23.25
C ASP A 360 15.77 -9.10 -21.87
N GLU A 361 16.01 -7.89 -21.35
CA GLU A 361 15.44 -7.42 -20.09
C GLU A 361 13.94 -7.16 -20.26
N ILE A 362 13.51 -6.50 -21.35
CA ILE A 362 12.10 -6.27 -21.68
C ILE A 362 11.35 -7.60 -21.81
N LYS A 363 11.93 -8.56 -22.54
CA LYS A 363 11.35 -9.91 -22.71
C LYS A 363 11.14 -10.59 -21.36
N SER A 364 12.14 -10.53 -20.48
CA SER A 364 12.08 -11.12 -19.14
C SER A 364 11.04 -10.41 -18.26
N ILE A 365 10.96 -9.08 -18.31
CA ILE A 365 9.95 -8.31 -17.57
C ILE A 365 8.54 -8.69 -18.03
N LEU A 366 8.29 -8.72 -19.35
CA LEU A 366 6.99 -9.11 -19.90
C LEU A 366 6.63 -10.56 -19.54
N SER A 367 7.60 -11.45 -19.49
CA SER A 367 7.40 -12.84 -19.05
C SER A 367 6.97 -12.91 -17.57
N ILE A 368 7.62 -12.16 -16.68
CA ILE A 368 7.24 -12.10 -15.25
C ILE A 368 5.83 -11.52 -15.12
N ARG A 369 5.50 -10.51 -15.93
CA ARG A 369 4.17 -9.90 -15.91
C ARG A 369 3.07 -10.85 -16.38
N ALA A 370 3.34 -11.62 -17.43
CA ALA A 370 2.42 -12.66 -17.88
C ALA A 370 2.20 -13.73 -16.79
N GLN A 371 3.25 -14.10 -16.05
CA GLN A 371 3.12 -15.03 -14.92
C GLN A 371 2.28 -14.46 -13.77
N GLU A 372 2.52 -13.20 -13.41
CA GLU A 372 1.76 -12.49 -12.37
C GLU A 372 0.28 -12.31 -12.74
N GLU A 373 -0.02 -12.11 -14.03
CA GLU A 373 -1.38 -12.04 -14.56
C GLU A 373 -2.01 -13.40 -14.88
N GLU A 374 -1.29 -14.50 -14.62
CA GLU A 374 -1.71 -15.87 -14.96
C GLU A 374 -2.11 -16.03 -16.44
N VAL A 375 -1.32 -15.43 -17.34
CA VAL A 375 -1.52 -15.45 -18.79
C VAL A 375 -0.46 -16.33 -19.47
N GLU A 376 -0.91 -17.37 -20.17
CA GLU A 376 -0.03 -18.19 -20.98
C GLU A 376 0.24 -17.53 -22.35
N LEU A 377 1.50 -17.19 -22.62
CA LEU A 377 1.92 -16.59 -23.88
C LEU A 377 2.71 -17.58 -24.75
N ASN A 378 2.35 -17.67 -26.03
CA ASN A 378 3.21 -18.35 -27.01
C ASN A 378 4.55 -17.59 -27.17
N ALA A 379 5.63 -18.33 -27.47
CA ALA A 379 6.97 -17.76 -27.65
C ALA A 379 7.01 -16.66 -28.75
N ASP A 380 6.26 -16.85 -29.83
CA ASP A 380 6.14 -15.86 -30.92
C ASP A 380 5.38 -14.60 -30.48
N ALA A 381 4.34 -14.78 -29.67
CA ALA A 381 3.55 -13.68 -29.11
C ALA A 381 4.40 -12.83 -28.15
N LEU A 382 5.18 -13.48 -27.27
CA LEU A 382 6.12 -12.81 -26.38
C LEU A 382 7.20 -12.05 -27.16
N SER A 383 7.72 -12.64 -28.24
CA SER A 383 8.71 -11.99 -29.10
C SER A 383 8.15 -10.76 -29.81
N LEU A 384 6.89 -10.80 -30.27
CA LEU A 384 6.20 -9.64 -30.84
C LEU A 384 5.96 -8.54 -29.79
N LEU A 385 5.47 -8.91 -28.59
CA LEU A 385 5.28 -7.97 -27.48
C LEU A 385 6.59 -7.29 -27.07
N THR A 386 7.71 -8.03 -27.10
CA THR A 386 9.05 -7.49 -26.81
C THR A 386 9.45 -6.42 -27.83
N LYS A 387 9.24 -6.68 -29.14
CA LYS A 387 9.48 -5.69 -30.19
C LYS A 387 8.60 -4.45 -30.03
N ILE A 388 7.31 -4.63 -29.75
CA ILE A 388 6.39 -3.53 -29.46
C ILE A 388 6.89 -2.72 -28.26
N GLY A 389 7.37 -3.37 -27.20
CA GLY A 389 7.91 -2.72 -26.01
C GLY A 389 9.18 -1.90 -26.25
N MET A 390 10.02 -2.33 -27.19
CA MET A 390 11.23 -1.60 -27.64
C MET A 390 10.87 -0.35 -28.47
N GLU A 391 9.91 -0.47 -29.38
CA GLU A 391 9.52 0.63 -30.29
C GLU A 391 8.61 1.68 -29.64
N THR A 392 7.80 1.26 -28.65
CA THR A 392 6.80 2.13 -28.01
C THR A 392 7.14 2.38 -26.53
N SER A 393 6.53 1.62 -25.61
CA SER A 393 6.85 1.65 -24.19
C SER A 393 6.54 0.32 -23.52
N LEU A 394 7.31 0.00 -22.48
CA LEU A 394 7.08 -1.19 -21.64
C LEU A 394 5.67 -1.20 -21.03
N ARG A 395 5.13 -0.03 -20.66
CA ARG A 395 3.77 0.09 -20.10
C ARG A 395 2.70 -0.31 -21.11
N TYR A 396 2.83 0.17 -22.35
CA TYR A 396 1.89 -0.18 -23.41
C TYR A 396 1.96 -1.69 -23.74
N ALA A 397 3.17 -2.24 -23.87
CA ALA A 397 3.35 -3.68 -24.11
C ALA A 397 2.80 -4.55 -22.96
N ALA A 398 2.97 -4.12 -21.69
CA ALA A 398 2.38 -4.81 -20.54
C ALA A 398 0.84 -4.78 -20.58
N ASN A 399 0.23 -3.62 -20.87
CA ASN A 399 -1.23 -3.52 -21.02
C ASN A 399 -1.76 -4.41 -22.16
N LEU A 400 -0.96 -4.61 -23.22
CA LEU A 400 -1.32 -5.50 -24.32
C LEU A 400 -1.46 -6.97 -23.89
N ILE A 401 -0.78 -7.41 -22.82
CA ILE A 401 -0.90 -8.79 -22.31
C ILE A 401 -2.34 -9.06 -21.89
N ALA A 402 -2.88 -8.23 -21.00
CA ALA A 402 -4.24 -8.37 -20.49
C ALA A 402 -5.31 -8.33 -21.61
N VAL A 403 -5.22 -7.38 -22.56
CA VAL A 403 -6.20 -7.31 -23.65
C VAL A 403 -6.04 -8.44 -24.66
N SER A 404 -4.81 -8.91 -24.92
CA SER A 404 -4.58 -10.07 -25.81
C SER A 404 -5.14 -11.35 -25.19
N HIS A 405 -5.05 -11.50 -23.86
CA HIS A 405 -5.71 -12.59 -23.12
C HIS A 405 -7.22 -12.59 -23.31
N GLN A 406 -7.87 -11.42 -23.21
CA GLN A 406 -9.31 -11.32 -23.43
C GLN A 406 -9.71 -11.64 -24.88
N ILE A 407 -8.88 -11.28 -25.86
CA ILE A 407 -9.08 -11.63 -27.27
C ILE A 407 -8.95 -13.15 -27.47
N ALA A 408 -7.96 -13.79 -26.85
CA ALA A 408 -7.78 -15.23 -26.88
C ALA A 408 -8.96 -15.96 -26.23
N LYS A 409 -9.42 -15.50 -25.05
CA LYS A 409 -10.62 -16.02 -24.39
C LYS A 409 -11.87 -15.92 -25.25
N LYS A 410 -12.02 -14.84 -26.02
CA LYS A 410 -13.12 -14.71 -27.00
C LYS A 410 -13.07 -15.78 -28.10
N ARG A 411 -11.88 -16.25 -28.46
CA ARG A 411 -11.64 -17.38 -29.38
C ARG A 411 -11.76 -18.75 -28.69
N ARG A 412 -12.04 -18.79 -27.38
CA ARG A 412 -12.09 -19.99 -26.52
C ARG A 412 -10.76 -20.72 -26.42
N THR A 413 -9.67 -19.97 -26.36
CA THR A 413 -8.32 -20.48 -26.09
C THR A 413 -7.70 -19.72 -24.93
N ASP A 414 -7.08 -20.42 -23.98
CA ASP A 414 -6.44 -19.79 -22.82
C ASP A 414 -5.02 -19.29 -23.12
N THR A 415 -4.38 -19.83 -24.16
CA THR A 415 -3.05 -19.41 -24.60
C THR A 415 -3.14 -18.30 -25.65
N VAL A 416 -2.40 -17.20 -25.42
CA VAL A 416 -2.33 -16.05 -26.33
C VAL A 416 -1.41 -16.36 -27.50
N ALA A 417 -1.97 -16.27 -28.72
CA ALA A 417 -1.22 -16.43 -29.96
C ALA A 417 -0.78 -15.08 -30.55
N LEU A 418 0.09 -15.15 -31.54
CA LEU A 418 0.62 -13.97 -32.24
C LEU A 418 -0.48 -13.13 -32.91
N ASP A 419 -1.52 -13.75 -33.45
CA ASP A 419 -2.64 -13.04 -34.07
C ASP A 419 -3.50 -12.28 -33.06
N ASP A 420 -3.59 -12.76 -31.82
CA ASP A 420 -4.31 -12.08 -30.75
C ASP A 420 -3.59 -10.77 -30.38
N VAL A 421 -2.26 -10.79 -30.29
CA VAL A 421 -1.42 -9.60 -30.05
C VAL A 421 -1.50 -8.61 -31.23
N LYS A 422 -1.44 -9.10 -32.48
CA LYS A 422 -1.62 -8.24 -33.66
C LYS A 422 -2.97 -7.53 -33.62
N ARG A 423 -4.03 -8.27 -33.31
CA ARG A 423 -5.38 -7.70 -33.20
C ARG A 423 -5.47 -6.67 -32.08
N ALA A 424 -4.86 -6.94 -30.93
CA ALA A 424 -4.78 -5.97 -29.84
C ALA A 424 -4.06 -4.68 -30.27
N TYR A 425 -2.92 -4.81 -30.96
CA TYR A 425 -2.13 -3.68 -31.45
C TYR A 425 -2.85 -2.84 -32.53
N THR A 426 -3.74 -3.45 -33.31
CA THR A 426 -4.61 -2.73 -34.26
C THR A 426 -5.75 -1.98 -33.56
N LEU A 427 -6.35 -2.57 -32.53
CA LEU A 427 -7.48 -1.97 -31.81
C LEU A 427 -7.06 -0.87 -30.85
N PHE A 428 -5.94 -1.06 -30.15
CA PHE A 428 -5.45 -0.13 -29.14
C PHE A 428 -4.20 0.57 -29.66
N ILE A 429 -4.27 1.89 -29.83
CA ILE A 429 -3.19 2.69 -30.41
C ILE A 429 -2.29 3.20 -29.27
N ASP A 430 -0.97 3.21 -29.46
CA ASP A 430 -0.04 3.82 -28.51
C ASP A 430 0.04 5.34 -28.69
N SER A 431 0.71 6.03 -27.77
CA SER A 431 0.77 7.50 -27.78
C SER A 431 1.43 8.07 -29.04
N VAL A 432 2.45 7.41 -29.60
CA VAL A 432 3.18 7.93 -30.77
C VAL A 432 2.31 7.84 -32.01
N ARG A 433 1.69 6.68 -32.26
CA ARG A 433 0.74 6.52 -33.37
C ARG A 433 -0.51 7.38 -33.20
N SER A 434 -0.96 7.60 -31.96
CA SER A 434 -2.09 8.49 -31.68
C SER A 434 -1.77 9.94 -32.02
N VAL A 435 -0.57 10.42 -31.72
CA VAL A 435 -0.14 11.79 -32.09
C VAL A 435 -0.07 11.92 -33.62
N GLN A 436 0.53 10.95 -34.32
CA GLN A 436 0.57 10.94 -35.78
C GLN A 436 -0.84 10.98 -36.40
N PHE A 437 -1.77 10.17 -35.88
CA PHE A 437 -3.15 10.17 -36.35
C PHE A 437 -3.83 11.54 -36.18
N VAL A 438 -3.59 12.22 -35.04
CA VAL A 438 -4.13 13.56 -34.78
C VAL A 438 -3.49 14.60 -35.72
N GLU A 439 -2.19 14.51 -35.98
CA GLU A 439 -1.49 15.41 -36.91
C GLU A 439 -1.99 15.26 -38.35
N GLU A 440 -2.14 14.03 -38.83
CA GLU A 440 -2.67 13.70 -40.17
C GLU A 440 -4.12 14.17 -40.35
N ASN A 441 -4.92 14.13 -39.28
CA ASN A 441 -6.32 14.52 -39.28
C ASN A 441 -6.55 15.88 -38.60
N SER A 442 -5.54 16.74 -38.52
CA SER A 442 -5.57 17.99 -37.75
C SER A 442 -6.77 18.88 -38.06
N SER A 443 -7.25 18.91 -39.32
CA SER A 443 -8.44 19.68 -39.71
C SER A 443 -9.74 19.21 -39.04
N GLN A 444 -9.83 17.95 -38.63
CA GLN A 444 -10.98 17.38 -37.92
C GLN A 444 -10.94 17.64 -36.41
N TYR A 445 -9.80 18.11 -35.89
CA TYR A 445 -9.64 18.48 -34.49
C TYR A 445 -9.75 20.00 -34.33
N VAL A 446 -10.11 20.42 -33.12
CA VAL A 446 -10.18 21.84 -32.77
C VAL A 446 -8.76 22.37 -32.59
N ASP A 447 -8.39 23.38 -33.37
CA ASP A 447 -7.10 24.05 -33.25
C ASP A 447 -7.06 25.02 -32.06
N ASP A 448 -5.89 25.62 -31.81
CA ASP A 448 -5.68 26.58 -30.73
C ASP A 448 -6.54 27.86 -30.86
N GLU A 449 -7.06 28.16 -32.06
CA GLU A 449 -7.95 29.28 -32.34
C GLU A 449 -9.44 28.88 -32.25
N GLY A 450 -9.74 27.63 -31.91
CA GLY A 450 -11.10 27.10 -31.81
C GLY A 450 -11.73 26.72 -33.16
N ARG A 451 -10.95 26.65 -34.24
CA ARG A 451 -11.41 26.29 -35.58
C ARG A 451 -11.40 24.77 -35.76
N VAL A 452 -12.41 24.24 -36.44
CA VAL A 452 -12.53 22.82 -36.79
C VAL A 452 -13.34 22.64 -38.06
N GLN A 453 -12.95 21.70 -38.92
CA GLN A 453 -13.69 21.33 -40.10
C GLN A 453 -14.65 20.18 -39.79
N LEU A 454 -15.92 20.53 -39.50
CA LEU A 454 -16.97 19.57 -39.14
C LEU A 454 -17.59 18.84 -40.34
N SER A 455 -17.49 19.42 -41.54
CA SER A 455 -17.99 18.82 -42.77
C SER A 455 -16.84 18.24 -43.58
N LYS A 456 -16.89 16.93 -43.86
CA LYS A 456 -16.25 16.41 -45.07
C LYS A 456 -16.94 17.11 -46.23
N ASN A 457 -16.20 17.80 -47.09
CA ASN A 457 -16.75 18.22 -48.37
C ASN A 457 -17.18 16.94 -49.09
N GLU A 458 -18.48 16.63 -49.07
CA GLU A 458 -19.07 15.77 -50.09
C GLU A 458 -18.93 16.56 -51.38
N ASP A 459 -18.04 16.08 -52.25
CA ASP A 459 -17.88 16.62 -53.58
C ASP A 459 -19.26 16.78 -54.22
N ALA A 460 -19.50 17.98 -54.72
CA ALA A 460 -20.56 18.27 -55.66
C ALA A 460 -20.50 17.21 -56.76
N MET A 461 -21.48 16.29 -56.79
CA MET A 461 -21.77 15.52 -57.99
C MET A 461 -22.22 16.53 -59.05
N ASP A 462 -21.27 16.89 -59.91
CA ASP A 462 -21.49 17.60 -61.15
C ASP A 462 -22.34 16.70 -62.06
N VAL A 463 -23.66 16.78 -61.90
CA VAL A 463 -24.61 16.29 -62.91
C VAL A 463 -24.68 17.35 -64.00
N GLY A 464 -23.65 17.35 -64.84
CA GLY A 464 -23.64 18.04 -66.12
C GLY A 464 -24.72 17.45 -67.03
N ALA A 465 -25.60 18.33 -67.52
CA ALA A 465 -26.63 18.07 -68.52
C ALA A 465 -26.05 17.97 -69.94
#